data_AF-A0A929YBG7-F1
#
_entry.id   AF-A0A929YBG7-F1
#
_cell.length_a   1.000
_cell.length_b   1.000
_cell.length_c   1.000
_cell.angle_alpha   90.00
_cell.angle_beta   90.00
_cell.angle_gamma   90.00
#
_symmetry.space_group_name_H-M   'P 1'
#
loop_
_entity.id
_entity.type
_entity.pdbx_description
1 polymer ?
#
loop_
_entity_poly.entity_id
_entity_poly.type
_entity_poly.pdbx_seq_one_letter_code
_entity_poly.pdbx_strand_id
1 'polypeptide(L)'
;MSEQVKQTIALYSYIDESPYLSQSQAEKAREYARVGEWAISLEYICLCVASNLSKQNKRLTETEIKTLENLVAIVEEDEEGAFNHDYFKIVVDR
;
A
#
# COMPACT_ATOMS: atom_id res chain seq x y z
N MET A 1 17.76 -12.72 1.72
CA MET A 1 16.29 -12.77 1.68
C MET A 1 15.90 -12.58 0.22
N SER A 2 14.93 -13.33 -0.33
CA SER A 2 14.47 -13.05 -1.69
C SER A 2 13.61 -11.79 -1.71
N GLU A 3 13.60 -11.05 -2.83
CA GLU A 3 12.81 -9.83 -2.97
C GLU A 3 11.30 -10.07 -2.78
N GLN A 4 10.81 -11.21 -3.28
CA GLN A 4 9.43 -11.67 -3.04
C GLN A 4 9.06 -11.74 -1.54
N VAL A 5 10.01 -12.19 -0.71
CA VAL A 5 9.83 -12.25 0.75
C VAL A 5 9.88 -10.85 1.35
N LYS A 6 10.76 -9.97 0.86
CA LYS A 6 10.85 -8.56 1.28
C LYS A 6 9.57 -7.79 0.98
N GLN A 7 9.04 -7.89 -0.25
CA GLN A 7 7.80 -7.26 -0.69
C GLN A 7 6.61 -7.72 0.15
N THR A 8 6.49 -9.03 0.35
CA THR A 8 5.41 -9.61 1.16
C THR A 8 5.48 -9.13 2.61
N ILE A 9 6.68 -9.12 3.22
CA ILE A 9 6.87 -8.63 4.59
C ILE A 9 6.53 -7.14 4.69
N ALA A 10 7.03 -6.31 3.79
CA ALA A 10 6.79 -4.87 3.81
C ALA A 10 5.29 -4.54 3.69
N LEU A 11 4.59 -5.20 2.77
CA LEU A 11 3.15 -5.05 2.60
C LEU A 11 2.39 -5.50 3.86
N TYR A 12 2.76 -6.65 4.44
CA TYR A 12 2.10 -7.13 5.66
C TYR A 12 2.33 -6.19 6.83
N SER A 13 3.55 -5.70 7.03
CA SER A 13 3.84 -4.70 8.07
C SER A 13 2.96 -3.45 7.91
N TYR A 14 2.85 -2.90 6.70
CA TYR A 14 1.97 -1.76 6.47
C TYR A 14 0.50 -2.10 6.73
N ILE A 15 0.02 -3.25 6.24
CA ILE A 15 -1.37 -3.68 6.40
C ILE A 15 -1.73 -3.84 7.89
N ASP A 16 -0.85 -4.42 8.68
CA ASP A 16 -1.06 -4.72 10.10
C ASP A 16 -1.08 -3.45 10.95
N GLU A 17 -0.28 -2.45 10.59
CA GLU A 17 -0.11 -1.21 11.34
C GLU A 17 -1.02 -0.07 10.86
N SER A 18 -1.59 -0.17 9.65
CA SER A 18 -2.35 0.92 9.04
C SER A 18 -3.65 1.21 9.80
N PRO A 19 -3.82 2.43 10.36
CA PRO A 19 -5.08 2.82 11.00
C PRO A 19 -6.18 3.16 9.99
N TYR A 20 -5.88 3.06 8.70
CA TYR A 20 -6.75 3.47 7.60
C TYR A 20 -7.43 2.29 6.90
N LEU A 21 -7.12 1.05 7.29
CA LEU A 21 -7.73 -0.15 6.71
C LEU A 21 -8.71 -0.76 7.72
N SER A 22 -9.91 -1.12 7.25
CA SER A 22 -10.77 -2.04 7.99
C SER A 22 -10.18 -3.45 7.96
N GLN A 23 -10.61 -4.32 8.89
CA GLN A 23 -10.18 -5.72 8.90
C GLN A 23 -10.39 -6.41 7.54
N SER A 24 -11.56 -6.23 6.92
CA SER A 24 -11.85 -6.81 5.60
C SER A 24 -10.99 -6.25 4.47
N GLN A 25 -10.59 -4.98 4.54
CA GLN A 25 -9.66 -4.39 3.59
C GLN A 25 -8.25 -4.95 3.78
N ALA A 26 -7.80 -5.07 5.03
CA ALA A 26 -6.52 -5.68 5.37
C ALA A 26 -6.44 -7.13 4.87
N GLU A 27 -7.47 -7.95 5.11
CA GLU A 27 -7.54 -9.34 4.65
C GLU A 27 -7.41 -9.44 3.12
N LYS A 28 -8.16 -8.63 2.37
CA LYS A 28 -8.09 -8.63 0.90
C LYS A 28 -6.74 -8.16 0.37
N ALA A 29 -6.12 -7.15 0.99
CA ALA A 29 -4.78 -6.72 0.62
C ALA A 29 -3.75 -7.84 0.84
N ARG A 30 -3.85 -8.58 1.95
CA ARG A 30 -2.99 -9.74 2.23
C ARG A 30 -3.19 -10.86 1.22
N GLU A 31 -4.41 -11.11 0.75
CA GLU A 31 -4.68 -12.14 -0.26
C GLU A 31 -3.88 -11.90 -1.54
N TYR A 32 -3.86 -10.67 -2.06
CA TYR A 32 -3.05 -10.31 -3.24
C TYR A 32 -1.56 -10.51 -2.99
N ALA A 33 -1.05 -9.95 -1.90
CA ALA A 33 0.38 -10.07 -1.55
C ALA A 33 0.81 -11.53 -1.34
N ARG A 34 -0.06 -12.37 -0.77
CA ARG A 34 0.20 -13.80 -0.54
C ARG A 34 0.42 -14.58 -1.84
N VAL A 35 -0.24 -14.19 -2.92
CA VAL A 35 -0.14 -14.86 -4.23
C VAL A 35 0.89 -14.21 -5.16
N GLY A 36 1.66 -13.23 -4.67
CA GLY A 36 2.70 -12.54 -5.44
C GLY A 36 2.19 -11.32 -6.22
N GLU A 37 0.93 -10.93 -6.06
CA GLU A 37 0.33 -9.77 -6.73
C GLU A 37 0.59 -8.50 -5.91
N TRP A 38 1.87 -8.16 -5.69
CA TRP A 38 2.27 -7.08 -4.77
C TRP A 38 1.85 -5.70 -5.25
N ALA A 39 1.97 -5.41 -6.55
CA ALA A 39 1.50 -4.15 -7.14
C ALA A 39 -0.02 -3.99 -6.94
N ILE A 40 -0.80 -5.02 -7.26
CA ILE A 40 -2.26 -5.01 -7.07
C ILE A 40 -2.62 -4.84 -5.58
N SER A 41 -1.87 -5.48 -4.67
CA SER A 41 -2.03 -5.29 -3.23
C SER A 41 -1.85 -3.82 -2.84
N LEU A 42 -0.77 -3.18 -3.30
CA LEU A 42 -0.46 -1.79 -3.01
C LEU A 42 -1.48 -0.81 -3.62
N GLU A 43 -1.91 -1.03 -4.86
CA GLU A 43 -2.95 -0.23 -5.51
C GLU A 43 -4.27 -0.29 -4.73
N TYR A 44 -4.66 -1.49 -4.29
CA TYR A 44 -5.84 -1.70 -3.46
C TYR A 44 -5.72 -1.00 -2.10
N ILE A 45 -4.53 -1.06 -1.47
CA ILE A 45 -4.24 -0.32 -0.24
C ILE A 45 -4.43 1.18 -0.46
N CYS A 46 -3.83 1.76 -1.51
CA CYS A 46 -3.96 3.18 -1.83
C CYS A 46 -5.44 3.60 -1.99
N LEU A 47 -6.23 2.84 -2.74
CA LEU A 47 -7.66 3.10 -2.90
C LEU A 47 -8.42 3.10 -1.56
N CYS A 48 -8.15 2.10 -0.71
CA CYS A 48 -8.80 1.97 0.59
C CYS A 48 -8.42 3.12 1.53
N VAL A 49 -7.13 3.45 1.59
CA VAL A 49 -6.59 4.55 2.41
C VAL A 49 -7.21 5.88 1.97
N ALA A 50 -7.21 6.20 0.68
CA ALA A 50 -7.83 7.42 0.16
C ALA A 50 -9.33 7.51 0.48
N SER A 51 -10.06 6.41 0.27
CA SER A 51 -11.50 6.35 0.58
C SER A 51 -11.78 6.58 2.07
N ASN A 52 -11.00 5.97 2.96
CA ASN A 52 -11.25 6.04 4.40
C ASN A 52 -10.76 7.35 5.01
N LEU A 53 -9.64 7.90 4.55
CA LEU A 53 -9.26 9.28 4.85
C LEU A 53 -10.37 10.25 4.45
N SER A 54 -11.16 9.94 3.40
CA SER A 54 -12.27 10.80 2.96
C SER A 54 -13.38 10.88 3.95
N LYS A 55 -13.81 9.71 4.40
CA LYS A 55 -14.86 9.59 5.40
C LYS A 55 -14.45 10.22 6.72
N GLN A 56 -13.16 10.24 7.03
CA GLN A 56 -12.60 10.81 8.25
C GLN A 56 -12.26 12.31 8.15
N ASN A 57 -12.33 12.92 6.95
CA ASN A 57 -11.83 14.27 6.68
C ASN A 57 -10.38 14.48 7.17
N LYS A 58 -9.51 13.51 6.88
CA LYS A 58 -8.09 13.52 7.24
C LYS A 58 -7.20 13.46 6.00
N ARG A 59 -5.94 13.83 6.21
CA ARG A 59 -4.82 13.69 5.27
C ARG A 59 -3.71 12.88 5.93
N LEU A 60 -2.88 12.24 5.11
CA LEU A 60 -1.66 11.63 5.61
C LEU A 60 -0.68 12.70 6.08
N THR A 61 0.09 12.34 7.10
CA THR A 61 1.27 13.08 7.52
C THR A 61 2.44 12.81 6.57
N GLU A 62 3.45 13.69 6.58
CA GLU A 62 4.67 13.50 5.77
C GLU A 62 5.34 12.15 6.03
N THR A 63 5.32 11.67 7.28
CA THR A 63 5.89 10.37 7.64
C THR A 63 5.11 9.23 7.00
N GLU A 64 3.78 9.29 7.01
CA GLU A 64 2.93 8.25 6.39
C GLU A 64 3.04 8.25 4.86
N ILE A 65 3.20 9.43 4.26
CA ILE A 65 3.50 9.56 2.83
C ILE A 65 4.82 8.87 2.51
N LYS A 66 5.90 9.17 3.26
CA LYS A 66 7.21 8.51 3.07
C LYS A 66 7.15 7.00 3.28
N THR A 67 6.33 6.52 4.21
CA THR A 67 6.12 5.08 4.39
C THR A 67 5.52 4.45 3.13
N LEU A 68 4.52 5.10 2.51
CA LEU A 68 3.94 4.62 1.25
C LEU A 68 4.93 4.74 0.08
N GLU A 69 5.71 5.82 -0.02
CA GLU A 69 6.76 5.97 -1.05
C GLU A 69 7.79 4.84 -0.97
N ASN A 70 8.24 4.50 0.25
CA ASN A 70 9.15 3.39 0.47
C ASN A 70 8.51 2.05 0.07
N LEU A 71 7.21 1.89 0.31
CA LEU A 71 6.48 0.68 -0.07
C LEU A 71 6.38 0.54 -1.59
N VAL A 72 6.15 1.64 -2.32
CA VAL A 72 6.21 1.68 -3.79
C VAL A 72 7.60 1.26 -4.27
N ALA A 73 8.66 1.85 -3.72
CA ALA A 73 10.03 1.52 -4.11
C ALA A 73 10.37 0.03 -3.89
N ILE A 74 9.90 -0.58 -2.80
CA ILE A 74 10.07 -2.02 -2.53
C ILE A 74 9.27 -2.87 -3.53
N VAL A 75 8.05 -2.47 -3.87
CA VAL A 75 7.21 -3.20 -4.82
C VAL A 75 7.78 -3.14 -6.23
N GLU A 76 8.36 -2.02 -6.64
CA GLU A 76 8.93 -1.82 -7.99
C GLU A 76 10.40 -2.27 -8.13
N GLU A 77 11.05 -2.75 -7.06
CA GLU A 77 12.50 -3.02 -7.03
C GLU A 77 12.98 -3.98 -8.13
N ASP A 78 12.17 -4.98 -8.48
CA ASP A 78 12.47 -5.97 -9.53
C ASP A 78 11.73 -5.70 -10.86
N GLU A 79 10.71 -4.83 -10.85
CA GLU A 79 9.89 -4.52 -12.02
C GLU A 79 9.47 -3.04 -11.97
N GLU A 80 10.33 -2.19 -12.54
CA GLU A 80 10.07 -0.75 -12.63
C GLU A 80 8.78 -0.49 -13.41
N GLY A 81 7.86 0.27 -12.82
CA GLY A 81 6.54 0.56 -13.40
C GLY A 81 5.49 -0.52 -13.20
N ALA A 82 5.76 -1.57 -12.40
CA ALA A 82 4.75 -2.56 -12.02
C ALA A 82 3.59 -1.93 -11.24
N PHE A 83 3.85 -0.86 -10.49
CA PHE A 83 2.84 -0.14 -9.74
C PHE A 83 2.31 1.07 -10.53
N ASN A 84 1.00 1.23 -10.62
CA ASN A 84 0.43 2.44 -11.18
C ASN A 84 0.47 3.61 -10.17
N HIS A 85 1.41 4.53 -10.39
CA HIS A 85 1.65 5.72 -9.56
C HIS A 85 0.45 6.66 -9.39
N ASP A 86 -0.56 6.59 -10.27
CA ASP A 86 -1.77 7.39 -10.10
C ASP A 86 -2.55 7.00 -8.84
N TYR A 87 -2.48 5.74 -8.39
CA TYR A 87 -3.07 5.33 -7.10
C TYR A 87 -2.36 5.96 -5.91
N PHE A 88 -1.04 6.12 -5.97
CA PHE A 88 -0.30 6.82 -4.94
C PHE A 88 -0.65 8.31 -4.91
N LYS A 89 -0.72 8.97 -6.08
CA LYS A 89 -1.14 10.38 -6.17
C LYS A 89 -2.53 10.62 -5.57
N ILE A 90 -3.49 9.72 -5.83
CA ILE A 90 -4.85 9.82 -5.26
C ILE A 90 -4.84 9.90 -3.73
N VAL A 91 -3.87 9.24 -3.08
CA VAL A 91 -3.75 9.26 -1.61
C VAL A 91 -3.08 10.55 -1.12
N VAL A 92 -2.02 10.99 -1.82
CA VAL A 92 -1.17 12.11 -1.38
C VAL A 92 -1.79 13.48 -1.67
N ASP A 93 -2.41 13.66 -2.84
CA ASP A 93 -2.95 14.96 -3.30
C ASP A 93 -4.25 15.36 -2.57
N ARG A 94 -4.68 14.56 -1.62
CA ARG A 94 -6.00 14.60 -1.02
C ARG A 94 -6.10 15.54 0.17
#